data_AF-A0A914FN27-F1
#
_entry.id   AF-A0A914FN27-F1
#
_cell.length_a   1.000
_cell.length_b   1.000
_cell.length_c   1.000
_cell.angle_alpha   90.00
_cell.angle_beta   90.00
_cell.angle_gamma   90.00
#
_symmetry.space_group_name_H-M   'P 1'
#
loop_
_entity.id
_entity.type
_entity.pdbx_description
1 polymer ?
#
loop_
_entity_poly.entity_id
_entity_poly.type
_entity_poly.pdbx_seq_one_letter_code
_entity_poly.pdbx_strand_id
1 'polypeptide(L)'
;MNTFTNWLNQQLLPGRLRISNLETDLSDGVLLIQVVETLQKRICTGKIYRQNPTEIQKLMNVQMALDALREDRVKLVNIGSQDIVEGNLKLILGLIWCLIQRYQIATHSKIPPKKLIMAYLQSILPDIKLTNFRTGKK
;
A
#
# COMPACT_ATOMS: atom_id res chain seq x y z
N MET A 1 20.04 3.33 -3.10
CA MET A 1 18.95 2.33 -2.95
C MET A 1 17.68 3.10 -2.61
N ASN A 2 16.66 3.04 -3.49
CA ASN A 2 15.49 3.93 -3.44
C ASN A 2 14.51 3.53 -2.33
N THR A 3 14.10 4.49 -1.49
CA THR A 3 13.16 4.30 -0.38
C THR A 3 11.86 3.63 -0.80
N PHE A 4 11.33 3.96 -1.99
CA PHE A 4 10.11 3.36 -2.54
C PHE A 4 10.25 1.88 -2.87
N THR A 5 11.38 1.47 -3.47
CA THR A 5 11.67 0.06 -3.77
C THR A 5 11.78 -0.76 -2.49
N ASN A 6 12.45 -0.22 -1.46
CA ASN A 6 12.55 -0.88 -0.16
C ASN A 6 11.17 -1.06 0.49
N TRP A 7 10.31 -0.04 0.41
CA TRP A 7 8.96 -0.12 0.95
C TRP A 7 8.12 -1.19 0.27
N LEU A 8 8.16 -1.28 -1.07
CA LEU A 8 7.47 -2.34 -1.81
C LEU A 8 8.00 -3.73 -1.46
N ASN A 9 9.33 -3.88 -1.37
CA ASN A 9 9.96 -5.15 -1.00
C ASN A 9 9.54 -5.63 0.40
N GLN A 10 9.28 -4.72 1.34
CA GLN A 10 8.72 -5.09 2.64
C GLN A 10 7.33 -5.72 2.53
N GLN A 11 6.51 -5.27 1.58
CA GLN A 11 5.19 -5.86 1.34
C GLN A 11 5.29 -7.22 0.65
N LEU A 12 6.37 -7.49 -0.09
CA LEU A 12 6.57 -8.74 -0.83
C LEU A 12 7.31 -9.84 -0.02
N LEU A 13 7.78 -9.54 1.19
CA LEU A 13 8.45 -10.51 2.07
C LEU A 13 7.65 -11.82 2.26
N PRO A 14 6.32 -11.81 2.47
CA PRO A 14 5.55 -13.04 2.62
C PRO A 14 5.60 -13.96 1.40
N GLY A 15 5.71 -13.39 0.19
CA GLY A 15 5.81 -14.12 -1.07
C GLY A 15 7.23 -14.49 -1.48
N ARG A 16 8.26 -14.03 -0.74
CA ARG A 16 9.69 -14.11 -1.12
C ARG A 16 10.00 -13.52 -2.51
N LEU A 17 9.18 -12.57 -2.96
CA LEU A 17 9.37 -11.85 -4.20
C LEU A 17 10.18 -10.59 -3.94
N ARG A 18 10.94 -10.13 -4.93
CA ARG A 18 11.76 -8.93 -4.82
C ARG A 18 11.73 -8.14 -6.10
N ILE A 19 11.52 -6.83 -5.95
CA ILE A 19 11.66 -5.85 -7.01
C ILE A 19 13.07 -5.27 -6.95
N SER A 20 13.75 -5.34 -8.09
CA SER A 20 15.07 -4.76 -8.33
C SER A 20 14.96 -3.51 -9.20
N ASN A 21 14.08 -3.52 -10.20
CA ASN A 21 13.81 -2.39 -11.08
C ASN A 21 12.30 -2.13 -11.18
N LEU A 22 11.87 -0.94 -10.77
CA LEU A 22 10.46 -0.55 -10.75
C LEU A 22 9.83 -0.45 -12.15
N GLU A 23 10.61 -0.09 -13.17
CA GLU A 23 10.12 0.11 -14.54
C GLU A 23 9.83 -1.23 -15.22
N THR A 24 10.66 -2.25 -14.96
CA THR A 24 10.54 -3.55 -15.62
C THR A 24 9.74 -4.55 -14.80
N ASP A 25 9.95 -4.61 -13.48
CA ASP A 25 9.44 -5.70 -12.65
C ASP A 25 7.93 -5.54 -12.38
N LEU A 26 7.38 -4.34 -12.53
CA LEU A 26 5.94 -4.09 -12.39
C LEU A 26 5.19 -4.17 -13.73
N SER A 27 5.90 -4.19 -14.86
CA SER A 27 5.35 -4.00 -16.20
C SER A 27 4.41 -5.13 -16.65
N ASP A 28 4.56 -6.35 -16.14
CA ASP A 28 3.69 -7.48 -16.45
C ASP A 28 2.41 -7.51 -15.59
N GLY A 29 2.33 -6.63 -14.59
CA GLY A 29 1.24 -6.52 -13.63
C GLY A 29 1.18 -7.61 -12.56
N VAL A 30 1.96 -8.69 -12.67
CA VAL A 30 1.88 -9.83 -11.72
C VAL A 30 2.39 -9.44 -10.35
N LEU A 31 3.56 -8.81 -10.29
CA LEU A 31 4.12 -8.31 -9.03
C LEU A 31 3.27 -7.19 -8.43
N LEU A 32 2.71 -6.32 -9.28
CA LEU A 32 1.81 -5.27 -8.82
C LEU A 32 0.56 -5.86 -8.15
N ILE A 33 -0.07 -6.87 -8.75
CA ILE A 33 -1.21 -7.57 -8.14
C ILE A 33 -0.81 -8.14 -6.77
N GLN A 34 0.34 -8.82 -6.66
CA GLN A 34 0.79 -9.39 -5.37
C GLN A 34 0.99 -8.32 -4.29
N VAL A 35 1.52 -7.14 -4.65
CA VAL A 35 1.62 -6.00 -3.73
C VAL A 35 0.23 -5.56 -3.28
N VAL A 36 -0.71 -5.39 -4.21
CA VAL A 36 -2.08 -4.95 -3.91
C VAL A 36 -2.79 -5.96 -3.01
N GLU A 37 -2.71 -7.26 -3.32
CA GLU A 37 -3.30 -8.33 -2.51
C GLU A 37 -2.75 -8.32 -1.09
N THR A 38 -1.44 -8.11 -0.93
CA THR A 38 -0.81 -8.06 0.39
C THR A 38 -1.24 -6.82 1.20
N LEU A 39 -1.33 -5.66 0.55
CA LEU A 39 -1.77 -4.42 1.20
C LEU A 39 -3.24 -4.47 1.63
N GLN A 40 -4.10 -5.05 0.79
CA GLN A 40 -5.53 -5.14 1.02
C GLN A 40 -5.93 -6.34 1.89
N LYS A 41 -5.01 -7.30 2.07
CA LYS A 41 -5.27 -8.60 2.73
C LYS A 41 -6.46 -9.34 2.11
N ARG A 42 -6.64 -9.19 0.79
CA ARG A 42 -7.67 -9.86 -0.01
C ARG A 42 -7.10 -10.22 -1.38
N ILE A 43 -7.64 -11.26 -1.99
CA ILE A 43 -7.22 -11.73 -3.31
C ILE A 43 -7.97 -10.91 -4.38
N CYS A 44 -7.29 -10.54 -5.46
CA CYS A 44 -7.94 -9.88 -6.58
C CYS A 44 -8.90 -10.85 -7.27
N THR A 45 -10.13 -10.40 -7.53
CA THR A 45 -11.13 -11.19 -8.25
C THR A 45 -10.85 -11.12 -9.75
N GLY A 46 -10.18 -12.13 -10.30
CA GLY A 46 -9.98 -12.22 -11.75
C GLY A 46 -8.91 -13.20 -12.18
N LYS A 47 -8.78 -13.39 -13.50
CA LYS A 47 -7.76 -14.24 -14.09
C LYS A 47 -6.42 -13.50 -14.17
N ILE A 48 -5.39 -14.03 -13.52
CA ILE A 48 -4.03 -13.49 -13.55
C ILE A 48 -3.19 -14.24 -14.60
N TYR A 49 -2.61 -13.51 -15.54
CA TYR A 49 -1.77 -14.07 -16.59
C TYR A 49 -0.30 -14.08 -16.15
N ARG A 50 0.17 -15.22 -15.62
CA ARG A 50 1.51 -15.35 -15.00
C ARG A 50 2.61 -15.84 -15.95
N GLN A 51 2.25 -16.57 -16.99
CA GLN A 51 3.22 -17.22 -17.89
C GLN A 51 3.30 -16.44 -19.20
N ASN A 52 4.41 -15.71 -19.40
CA ASN A 52 4.71 -14.95 -20.63
C ASN A 52 3.49 -14.18 -21.19
N PRO A 53 2.90 -13.26 -20.40
CA PRO A 53 1.69 -12.56 -20.83
C PRO A 53 1.94 -11.74 -22.09
N THR A 54 0.99 -11.79 -23.03
CA THR A 54 0.94 -10.85 -24.15
C THR A 54 0.74 -9.42 -23.65
N GLU A 55 1.01 -8.42 -24.48
CA GLU A 55 0.88 -7.01 -24.07
C GLU A 55 -0.52 -6.65 -23.57
N ILE A 56 -1.56 -7.17 -24.25
CA ILE A 56 -2.95 -7.03 -23.80
C ILE A 56 -3.16 -7.71 -22.43
N GLN A 57 -2.56 -8.89 -22.20
CA GLN A 57 -2.67 -9.58 -20.91
C GLN A 57 -1.93 -8.84 -19.78
N LYS A 58 -0.80 -8.19 -20.09
CA LYS A 58 -0.11 -7.30 -19.13
C LYS A 58 -1.00 -6.12 -18.75
N LEU A 59 -1.62 -5.46 -19.74
CA LEU A 59 -2.58 -4.38 -19.50
C LEU A 59 -3.75 -4.85 -18.63
N MET A 60 -4.29 -6.05 -18.88
CA MET A 60 -5.35 -6.65 -18.07
C MET A 60 -4.92 -6.91 -16.62
N ASN A 61 -3.71 -7.46 -16.41
CA ASN A 61 -3.16 -7.69 -15.07
C ASN A 61 -3.02 -6.36 -14.32
N VAL A 62 -2.40 -5.35 -14.94
CA VAL A 62 -2.22 -4.03 -14.32
C VAL A 62 -3.57 -3.38 -14.04
N GLN A 63 -4.50 -3.42 -15.00
CA GLN A 63 -5.82 -2.82 -14.85
C GLN A 63 -6.57 -3.42 -13.66
N MET A 64 -6.52 -4.75 -13.50
CA MET A 64 -7.10 -5.44 -12.34
C MET A 64 -6.54 -4.92 -11.01
N ALA A 65 -5.23 -4.71 -10.93
CA ALA A 65 -4.61 -4.14 -9.73
C ALA A 65 -5.09 -2.70 -9.49
N LEU A 66 -5.17 -1.86 -10.53
CA LEU A 66 -5.64 -0.48 -10.40
C LEU A 66 -7.12 -0.42 -9.98
N ASP A 67 -7.96 -1.31 -10.50
CA ASP A 67 -9.38 -1.38 -10.12
C ASP A 67 -9.55 -1.80 -8.66
N ALA A 68 -8.81 -2.81 -8.21
CA ALA A 68 -8.79 -3.19 -6.81
C ALA A 68 -8.37 -2.03 -5.88
N LEU A 69 -7.44 -1.17 -6.32
CA LEU A 69 -7.04 0.02 -5.57
C LEU A 69 -8.14 1.11 -5.55
N ARG A 70 -8.88 1.28 -6.65
CA ARG A 70 -10.01 2.23 -6.73
C ARG A 70 -11.15 1.83 -5.79
N GLU A 71 -11.45 0.54 -5.68
CA GLU A 71 -12.42 0.02 -4.70
C GLU A 71 -12.06 0.41 -3.26
N ASP A 72 -10.77 0.40 -2.94
CA ASP A 72 -10.23 0.81 -1.64
C ASP A 72 -10.11 2.34 -1.48
N ARG A 73 -10.66 3.10 -2.43
CA ARG A 73 -10.66 4.57 -2.51
C ARG A 73 -9.26 5.19 -2.63
N VAL A 74 -8.32 4.49 -3.24
CA VAL A 74 -7.04 5.08 -3.63
C VAL A 74 -7.28 6.04 -4.79
N LYS A 75 -6.80 7.28 -4.66
CA LYS A 75 -6.91 8.30 -5.72
C LYS A 75 -5.77 8.12 -6.73
N LEU A 76 -6.08 7.51 -7.86
CA LEU A 76 -5.18 7.33 -9.00
C LEU A 76 -5.36 8.48 -9.99
N VAL A 77 -4.64 9.59 -9.81
CA VAL A 77 -4.75 10.76 -10.69
C VAL A 77 -3.81 10.58 -11.88
N ASN A 78 -4.37 10.48 -13.08
CA ASN A 78 -3.62 10.30 -14.34
C ASN A 78 -2.68 9.09 -14.35
N ILE A 79 -3.08 7.98 -13.72
CA ILE A 79 -2.34 6.71 -13.75
C ILE A 79 -3.23 5.67 -14.44
N GLY A 80 -2.83 5.26 -15.64
CA GLY A 80 -3.44 4.19 -16.43
C GLY A 80 -2.61 2.91 -16.40
N SER A 81 -3.16 1.83 -16.95
CA SER A 81 -2.46 0.55 -17.06
C SER A 81 -1.28 0.62 -18.04
N GLN A 82 -1.46 1.34 -19.16
CA GLN A 82 -0.43 1.61 -20.16
C GLN A 82 0.85 2.18 -19.54
N ASP A 83 0.71 3.16 -18.65
CA ASP A 83 1.84 3.85 -18.01
C ASP A 83 2.73 2.90 -17.20
N ILE A 84 2.14 1.87 -16.59
CA ILE A 84 2.88 0.86 -15.83
C ILE A 84 3.52 -0.17 -16.76
N VAL A 85 2.80 -0.61 -17.79
CA VAL A 85 3.31 -1.59 -18.77
C VAL A 85 4.49 -1.02 -19.57
N GLU A 86 4.44 0.26 -19.92
CA GLU A 86 5.53 0.98 -20.62
C GLU A 86 6.67 1.39 -19.69
N GLY A 87 6.54 1.20 -18.38
CA GLY A 87 7.59 1.51 -17.42
C GLY A 87 7.76 3.00 -17.13
N ASN A 88 6.69 3.81 -17.19
CA ASN A 88 6.77 5.25 -16.88
C ASN A 88 7.09 5.48 -15.40
N LEU A 89 8.39 5.61 -15.09
CA LEU A 89 8.88 5.69 -13.71
C LEU A 89 8.20 6.79 -12.89
N LYS A 90 7.91 7.95 -13.49
CA LYS A 90 7.27 9.07 -12.78
C LYS A 90 5.88 8.68 -12.27
N LEU A 91 5.09 8.02 -13.10
CA LEU A 91 3.73 7.58 -12.74
C LEU A 91 3.76 6.36 -11.81
N ILE A 92 4.72 5.45 -12.00
CA ILE A 92 4.94 4.32 -11.08
C ILE A 92 5.29 4.83 -9.67
N LEU A 93 6.19 5.81 -9.55
CA LEU A 93 6.51 6.42 -8.25
C LEU A 93 5.30 7.14 -7.64
N GLY A 94 4.49 7.82 -8.47
CA GLY A 94 3.21 8.40 -8.06
C GLY A 94 2.24 7.36 -7.51
N LEU A 95 2.13 6.20 -8.16
CA LEU A 95 1.32 5.09 -7.69
C LEU A 95 1.79 4.58 -6.32
N ILE A 96 3.09 4.32 -6.17
CA ILE A 96 3.67 3.83 -4.90
C ILE A 96 3.43 4.84 -3.77
N TRP A 97 3.55 6.14 -4.06
CA TRP A 97 3.23 7.18 -3.10
C TRP A 97 1.75 7.13 -2.64
N CYS A 98 0.81 6.98 -3.58
CA CYS A 98 -0.60 6.80 -3.25
C CYS A 98 -0.84 5.59 -2.34
N LEU A 99 -0.13 4.47 -2.57
CA LEU A 99 -0.20 3.28 -1.71
C LEU A 99 0.31 3.55 -0.29
N ILE A 100 1.47 4.18 -0.15
CA ILE A 100 2.04 4.54 1.16
C ILE A 100 1.07 5.42 1.95
N GLN A 101 0.52 6.45 1.30
CA GLN A 101 -0.46 7.34 1.91
C GLN A 101 -1.70 6.57 2.40
N ARG A 102 -2.23 5.67 1.58
CA ARG A 102 -3.46 4.93 1.90
C ARG A 102 -3.29 3.83 2.94
N TYR A 103 -2.18 3.09 2.90
CA TYR A 103 -2.04 1.85 3.68
C TYR A 103 -1.11 1.99 4.88
N GLN A 104 -0.14 2.91 4.83
CA GLN A 104 0.71 3.18 5.99
C GLN A 104 0.17 4.37 6.78
N ILE A 105 0.02 5.54 6.16
CA ILE A 105 -0.33 6.75 6.89
C ILE A 105 -1.80 6.73 7.35
N ALA A 106 -2.74 6.34 6.48
CA ALA A 106 -4.16 6.31 6.86
C ALA A 106 -4.51 5.18 7.84
N THR A 107 -3.66 4.14 7.98
CA THR A 107 -3.88 3.04 8.94
C THR A 107 -3.29 3.39 10.30
N HIS A 108 -2.08 3.96 10.34
CA HIS A 108 -1.43 4.41 11.58
C HIS A 108 -2.07 5.67 12.18
N SER A 109 -2.86 6.43 11.41
CA SER A 109 -3.56 7.63 11.89
C SER A 109 -4.93 7.36 12.53
N LYS A 110 -5.44 6.11 12.51
CA LYS A 110 -6.78 5.80 13.07
C LYS A 110 -6.88 5.91 14.58
N ILE A 111 -5.77 5.75 15.31
CA ILE A 111 -5.73 5.98 16.76
C ILE A 111 -4.46 6.75 17.10
N PRO A 112 -4.56 8.04 17.47
CA PRO A 112 -3.43 8.81 17.96
C PRO A 112 -2.72 8.06 19.10
N PRO A 113 -1.37 8.04 19.16
CA PRO A 113 -0.63 7.42 20.25
C PRO A 113 -1.11 7.86 21.63
N LYS A 114 -1.52 9.14 21.75
CA LYS A 114 -2.14 9.72 22.94
C LYS A 114 -3.41 8.97 23.37
N LYS A 115 -4.28 8.58 22.43
CA LYS A 115 -5.50 7.79 22.71
C LYS A 115 -5.16 6.38 23.17
N LEU A 116 -4.12 5.75 22.62
CA LEU A 116 -3.68 4.42 23.06
C LEU A 116 -3.14 4.45 24.49
N ILE A 117 -2.26 5.41 24.79
CA ILE A 117 -1.71 5.60 26.15
C ILE A 117 -2.84 5.90 27.14
N MET A 118 -3.80 6.74 26.77
CA MET A 118 -4.95 7.08 27.59
C MET A 118 -5.85 5.86 27.86
N ALA A 119 -6.13 5.03 26.85
CA ALA A 119 -6.89 3.79 27.01
C ALA A 119 -6.17 2.79 27.93
N TYR A 120 -4.85 2.66 27.79
CA TYR A 120 -4.03 1.81 28.65
C TYR A 120 -4.07 2.26 30.11
N LEU A 121 -3.85 3.55 30.38
CA LEU A 121 -3.90 4.09 31.74
C LEU A 121 -5.28 3.96 32.38
N GLN A 122 -6.36 4.17 31.61
CA GLN A 122 -7.73 3.99 32.10
C GLN A 122 -8.03 2.53 32.48
N SER A 123 -7.40 1.56 31.80
CA SER A 123 -7.57 0.13 32.13
C SER A 123 -6.88 -0.27 33.44
N ILE A 124 -5.79 0.42 33.79
CA ILE A 124 -5.03 0.18 35.04
C ILE A 124 -5.60 1.00 36.20
N LEU A 125 -6.15 2.17 35.91
CA LEU A 125 -6.68 3.13 36.88
C LEU A 125 -8.12 3.51 36.53
N PRO A 126 -9.10 2.59 36.68
CA PRO A 126 -10.48 2.81 36.25
C PRO A 126 -11.17 3.96 37.01
N ASP A 127 -10.79 4.19 38.26
CA ASP A 127 -11.39 5.21 39.13
C ASP A 127 -10.88 6.63 38.86
N ILE A 128 -9.77 6.76 38.12
CA ILE A 128 -9.18 8.04 37.78
C ILE A 128 -9.66 8.43 36.37
N LYS A 129 -10.61 9.36 36.27
CA LYS A 129 -11.00 9.96 34.99
C LYS A 129 -9.90 10.89 34.48
N LEU A 130 -8.96 10.34 33.72
CA LEU A 130 -7.94 11.12 33.04
C LEU A 130 -8.60 11.81 31.84
N THR A 131 -8.80 13.13 31.90
CA THR A 131 -9.37 13.91 30.79
C THR A 131 -8.29 14.63 29.99
N ASN A 132 -7.12 14.92 30.56
CA ASN A 132 -5.99 15.62 29.91
C ASN A 132 -4.64 15.33 30.58
N PHE A 133 -3.57 15.20 29.78
CA PHE A 133 -2.19 15.26 30.28
C PHE A 133 -1.75 16.72 30.32
N ARG A 134 -1.87 17.36 31.48
CA ARG A 134 -1.17 18.63 31.73
C ARG A 134 0.10 18.33 32.52
N THR A 135 1.24 18.70 31.96
CA THR A 135 2.48 18.80 32.73
C THR A 135 2.29 19.89 33.77
N GLY A 136 2.10 19.50 35.03
CA GLY A 136 2.26 20.42 36.15
C GLY A 136 3.72 20.83 36.21
N LYS A 137 4.04 22.04 35.73
CA LYS A 137 5.28 22.70 36.11
C LYS A 137 5.11 23.09 37.59
N LYS A 138 5.82 22.38 38.47
CA LYS A 138 6.23 22.93 39.76
C LYS A 138 7.41 23.87 39.53
#